data_AF-A0A5J4PQ46-F1
#
_entry.id   AF-A0A5J4PQ46-F1
#
_cell.length_a   1.000
_cell.length_b   1.000
_cell.length_c   1.000
_cell.angle_alpha   90.00
_cell.angle_beta   90.00
_cell.angle_gamma   90.00
#
_symmetry.space_group_name_H-M   'P 1'
#
loop_
_entity.id
_entity.type
_entity.pdbx_description
1 polymer ?
#
loop_
_entity_poly.entity_id
_entity_poly.type
_entity_poly.pdbx_seq_one_letter_code
_entity_poly.pdbx_strand_id
1 'polypeptide(L)' 'MTKVWIDETDIAGKEAIEALKNKSFAQVTENDEDDDGWDSSVPVEDRAAIERGLQAVAEGRTTPHEEVWKRYAKWL' A
#
# COMPACT_ATOMS: atom_id res chain seq x y z
N MET A 1 9.19 17.70 1.35
CA MET A 1 8.51 18.17 0.11
C MET A 1 9.55 18.77 -0.80
N THR A 2 9.91 18.06 -1.87
CA THR A 2 10.91 18.52 -2.84
C THR A 2 10.22 19.43 -3.86
N LYS A 3 10.66 20.69 -3.99
CA LYS A 3 10.15 21.62 -4.99
C LYS A 3 10.95 21.45 -6.28
N VAL A 4 10.29 21.04 -7.36
CA VAL A 4 10.88 20.98 -8.70
C VAL A 4 10.61 22.32 -9.39
N TRP A 5 11.65 22.98 -9.87
CA TRP A 5 11.56 24.26 -10.60
C TRP A 5 11.65 23.97 -12.10
N ILE A 6 10.55 24.20 -12.82
CA ILE A 6 10.50 24.04 -14.28
C ILE A 6 10.58 25.46 -14.88
N ASP A 7 11.59 25.70 -15.69
CA ASP A 7 11.83 26.97 -16.39
C ASP A 7 10.94 27.11 -17.64
N GLU A 8 10.75 28.34 -18.11
CA GLU A 8 9.95 28.68 -19.29
C GLU A 8 10.49 28.05 -20.59
N THR A 9 11.76 27.64 -20.64
CA THR A 9 12.35 26.98 -21.81
C THR A 9 12.17 25.46 -21.83
N ASP A 10 11.67 24.86 -20.74
CA ASP A 10 11.50 23.41 -20.63
C ASP A 10 10.17 22.94 -21.24
N ILE A 11 10.21 22.72 -22.56
CA ILE A 11 9.08 22.23 -23.36
C ILE A 11 8.62 20.86 -22.86
N ALA A 12 9.55 19.97 -22.51
CA ALA A 12 9.23 18.62 -22.04
C ALA A 12 8.55 18.65 -20.65
N GLY A 13 9.02 19.53 -19.75
CA GLY A 13 8.38 19.74 -18.45
C GLY A 13 6.97 20.32 -18.57
N LYS A 14 6.73 21.20 -19.54
CA LYS A 14 5.41 21.77 -19.81
C LYS A 14 4.45 20.75 -20.41
N GLU A 15 4.88 19.96 -21.39
CA GLU A 15 4.07 18.88 -21.98
C GLU A 15 3.72 17.82 -20.93
N ALA A 16 4.64 17.48 -20.03
CA ALA A 16 4.37 16.55 -18.94
C ALA A 16 3.30 17.08 -17.97
N ILE A 17 3.33 18.37 -17.63
CA ILE A 17 2.29 19.01 -16.80
C ILE A 17 0.95 19.03 -17.53
N GLU A 18 0.94 19.33 -18.83
CA GLU A 18 -0.30 19.38 -19.62
C GLU A 18 -0.92 17.98 -19.76
N ALA A 19 -0.10 16.96 -19.99
CA ALA A 19 -0.52 15.56 -19.98
C ALA A 19 -1.09 15.13 -18.61
N LEU A 20 -0.49 15.59 -17.51
CA LEU A 20 -1.00 15.34 -16.15
C LEU A 20 -2.31 16.09 -15.86
N LYS A 21 -2.47 17.32 -16.37
CA LYS A 21 -3.71 18.10 -16.22
C LYS A 21 -4.87 17.51 -17.03
N ASN A 22 -4.57 16.91 -18.18
CA ASN A 22 -5.57 16.29 -19.06
C ASN A 22 -5.96 14.87 -18.64
N LYS A 23 -5.23 14.25 -17.71
CA LYS A 23 -5.65 13.01 -17.06
C LYS A 23 -6.66 13.32 -15.97
N SER A 24 -7.88 12.82 -16.10
CA SER A 24 -8.84 12.86 -14.99
C SER A 24 -8.33 11.96 -13.87
N PHE A 25 -8.56 12.31 -12.60
CA PHE A 25 -8.22 11.46 -11.46
C PHE A 25 -8.84 10.04 -11.57
N ALA A 26 -9.95 9.89 -12.32
CA ALA A 26 -10.59 8.61 -12.59
C ALA A 26 -9.74 7.69 -13.49
N GLN A 27 -8.98 8.22 -14.45
CA GLN A 27 -8.10 7.41 -15.30
C GLN A 27 -6.83 6.91 -14.59
N VAL A 28 -6.50 7.45 -13.41
CA VAL A 28 -5.40 6.94 -12.58
C VAL A 28 -5.80 5.65 -11.86
N THR A 29 -7.11 5.41 -11.68
CA THR A 29 -7.64 4.22 -11.00
C THR A 29 -8.27 3.19 -11.94
N GLU A 30 -8.51 3.54 -13.20
CA GLU A 30 -9.22 2.67 -14.17
C GLU A 30 -8.32 1.76 -15.01
N ASN A 31 -7.03 1.61 -14.64
CA ASN A 31 -6.11 0.73 -15.36
C ASN A 31 -5.59 -0.45 -14.52
N ASP A 32 -6.17 -0.68 -13.34
CA ASP A 32 -5.95 -1.88 -12.54
C ASP A 32 -7.08 -2.89 -12.83
N GLU A 33 -7.21 -3.30 -14.10
CA GLU A 33 -7.95 -4.53 -14.42
C GLU A 33 -7.12 -5.72 -13.90
N ASP A 34 -7.62 -6.37 -12.86
CA ASP A 34 -7.38 -7.76 -12.47
C ASP A 34 -5.96 -8.19 -12.05
N ASP A 35 -5.18 -7.30 -11.44
CA ASP A 35 -4.05 -7.74 -10.60
C ASP A 35 -4.13 -7.07 -9.22
N ASP A 36 -5.17 -7.44 -8.47
CA ASP A 36 -5.16 -7.38 -7.03
C ASP A 36 -3.97 -8.20 -6.54
N GLY A 37 -2.81 -7.55 -6.41
CA GLY A 37 -1.49 -8.13 -6.17
C GLY A 37 -1.36 -9.02 -4.93
N TRP A 38 -2.46 -9.25 -4.21
CA TRP A 38 -2.63 -10.40 -3.33
C TRP A 38 -2.17 -11.71 -3.98
N ASP A 39 -2.59 -12.00 -5.21
CA ASP A 39 -2.30 -13.29 -5.87
C ASP A 39 -0.94 -13.32 -6.59
N SER A 40 -0.45 -12.18 -7.07
CA SER A 40 0.81 -12.09 -7.82
C SER A 40 2.02 -11.65 -6.99
N SER A 41 1.82 -10.84 -5.93
CA SER A 41 2.90 -10.14 -5.22
C SER A 41 3.24 -10.72 -3.85
N VAL A 42 2.37 -11.56 -3.29
CA VAL A 42 2.60 -12.22 -2.00
C VAL A 42 2.95 -13.69 -2.24
N PRO A 43 4.08 -14.22 -1.74
CA PRO A 43 4.38 -15.65 -1.80
C PRO A 43 3.23 -16.51 -1.24
N VAL A 44 3.05 -17.71 -1.79
CA VAL A 44 1.96 -18.63 -1.37
C VAL A 44 2.06 -18.95 0.13
N GLU A 45 3.27 -19.11 0.64
CA GLU A 45 3.54 -19.41 2.04
C GLU A 45 3.13 -18.26 2.96
N ASP A 46 3.35 -17.02 2.52
CA ASP A 46 2.99 -15.82 3.25
C ASP A 46 1.48 -15.62 3.24
N ARG A 47 0.80 -15.86 2.11
CA ARG A 47 -0.67 -15.89 2.04
C ARG A 47 -1.26 -16.90 3.02
N ALA A 48 -0.73 -18.13 3.02
CA ALA A 48 -1.17 -19.18 3.94
C ALA A 48 -0.89 -18.84 5.41
N ALA A 49 0.15 -18.07 5.72
CA ALA A 49 0.39 -17.56 7.05
C ALA A 49 -0.64 -16.48 7.44
N ILE A 50 -0.97 -15.56 6.53
CA ILE A 50 -1.96 -14.51 6.74
C ILE A 50 -3.36 -15.13 6.96
N GLU A 51 -3.77 -16.07 6.11
CA GLU A 51 -5.05 -16.77 6.23
C GLU A 51 -5.19 -17.48 7.58
N ARG A 52 -4.15 -18.19 8.02
CA ARG A 52 -4.13 -18.81 9.36
C ARG A 52 -4.25 -17.79 10.48
N GLY A 53 -3.62 -16.63 10.33
CA GLY A 53 -3.73 -15.51 11.27
C GLY A 53 -5.17 -14.99 11.36
N LEU A 54 -5.81 -14.75 10.21
CA LEU A 54 -7.21 -14.31 10.14
C LEU A 54 -8.17 -15.33 10.78
N GLN A 55 -7.96 -16.62 10.51
CA GLN A 55 -8.74 -17.68 11.15
C GLN A 55 -8.54 -17.70 12.68
N ALA A 56 -7.31 -17.53 13.16
CA ALA A 56 -7.04 -17.46 14.59
C ALA A 56 -7.70 -16.24 15.25
N VAL A 57 -7.81 -15.10 14.56
CA VAL A 57 -8.57 -13.94 15.03
C VAL A 57 -10.06 -14.28 15.14
N ALA A 58 -10.65 -14.87 14.10
CA ALA A 58 -12.07 -15.24 14.07
C ALA A 58 -12.44 -16.24 15.17
N GLU A 59 -11.53 -17.16 15.50
CA GLU A 59 -11.71 -18.16 16.56
C GLU A 59 -11.33 -17.64 17.96
N GLY A 60 -10.95 -16.36 18.09
CA GLY A 60 -10.54 -15.77 19.38
C GLY A 60 -9.23 -16.33 19.93
N ARG A 61 -8.42 -16.99 19.09
CA ARG A 61 -7.09 -17.55 19.43
C ARG A 61 -5.98 -16.50 19.36
N THR A 62 -6.30 -15.24 19.63
CA THR A 62 -5.34 -14.13 19.69
C THR A 62 -5.18 -13.62 21.11
N THR A 63 -4.02 -13.04 21.43
CA THR A 63 -3.76 -12.45 22.74
C THR A 63 -4.13 -10.97 22.69
N PRO A 64 -4.95 -10.45 23.62
CA PRO A 64 -5.29 -9.02 23.68
C PRO A 64 -4.04 -8.13 23.78
N HIS A 65 -4.13 -6.92 23.23
CA HIS A 65 -3.03 -5.97 23.18
C HIS A 65 -2.43 -5.67 24.56
N GLU A 66 -3.27 -5.45 25.57
CA GLU A 66 -2.83 -5.19 26.95
C GLU A 66 -2.01 -6.36 27.54
N GLU A 67 -2.39 -7.60 27.22
CA GLU A 67 -1.67 -8.80 27.67
C GLU A 67 -0.34 -8.97 26.95
N VAL A 68 -0.26 -8.59 25.68
CA VAL A 68 1.01 -8.52 24.94
C VAL A 68 1.94 -7.50 25.58
N TRP A 69 1.46 -6.30 25.87
CA TRP A 69 2.26 -5.23 26.50
C TRP A 69 2.86 -5.65 27.84
N LYS A 70 2.08 -6.31 28.71
CA LYS A 70 2.57 -6.83 30.00
C LYS A 70 3.78 -7.76 29.83
N ARG A 71 3.78 -8.62 28.79
CA ARG A 71 4.88 -9.57 28.54
C ARG A 71 6.16 -8.89 28.07
N TYR A 72 6.03 -7.84 27.26
CA TYR A 72 7.17 -7.14 26.67
C TYR A 72 7.63 -5.92 27.47
N ALA A 73 6.90 -5.49 28.49
CA ALA A 73 7.25 -4.37 29.36
C ALA A 73 8.65 -4.47 29.99
N LYS A 74 9.21 -5.68 30.14
CA LYS A 74 10.57 -5.87 30.68
C LYS A 74 11.69 -5.51 29.69
N TRP A 75 11.37 -5.33 28.41
CA TRP A 75 12.32 -5.04 27.32
C TRP A 75 12.14 -3.64 26.72
N LEU A 76 11.14 -2.89 27.20
CA LEU A 76 10.83 -1.51 26.82
C LEU A 76 11.24 -0.58 27.95
#